data_AF-A0A8A3PF00-F1
#
_entry.id   AF-A0A8A3PF00-F1
#
_cell.length_a   1.000
_cell.length_b   1.000
_cell.length_c   1.000
_cell.angle_alpha   90.00
_cell.angle_beta   90.00
_cell.angle_gamma   90.00
#
_symmetry.space_group_name_H-M   'P 1'
#
loop_
_entity.id
_entity.type
_entity.pdbx_description
1 polymer ?
#
loop_
_entity_poly.entity_id
_entity_poly.type
_entity_poly.pdbx_seq_one_letter_code
_entity_poly.pdbx_strand_id
1 'polypeptide(L)'
;MPRHQRDIAADFDRYFGNQSVLANWQRLCHDVRIEGADGLRSIRACREALSKVHVNIYELVDANLAGTPVRLFATRAELIRWTVSHKRYFPLKKAKEGGPVRGLLVKIRG
;
A
#
# COMPACT_ATOMS: atom_id res chain seq x y z
N MET A 1 2.51 14.47 -27.14
CA MET A 1 2.85 14.76 -25.73
C MET A 1 3.10 13.43 -25.02
N PRO A 2 4.30 13.15 -24.48
CA PRO A 2 4.46 11.97 -23.63
C PRO A 2 3.58 12.19 -22.41
N ARG A 3 2.60 11.30 -22.18
CA ARG A 3 1.90 11.24 -20.89
C ARG A 3 2.98 10.96 -19.85
N HIS A 4 3.25 11.90 -18.94
CA HIS A 4 4.02 11.57 -17.75
C HIS A 4 3.24 10.48 -17.02
N GLN A 5 3.74 9.25 -17.09
CA GLN A 5 3.23 8.15 -16.30
C GLN A 5 3.47 8.53 -14.84
N ARG A 6 2.40 8.62 -14.04
CA ARG A 6 2.48 8.89 -12.61
C ARG A 6 3.46 7.91 -11.94
N ASP A 7 4.43 8.43 -11.21
CA ASP A 7 5.36 7.62 -10.43
C ASP A 7 4.71 7.23 -9.09
N ILE A 8 4.00 6.09 -9.11
CA ILE A 8 3.30 5.58 -7.94
C ILE A 8 4.24 5.22 -6.79
N ALA A 9 5.51 4.89 -7.07
CA ALA A 9 6.47 4.59 -6.02
C ALA A 9 6.88 5.87 -5.29
N ALA A 10 7.20 6.93 -6.05
CA ALA A 10 7.50 8.23 -5.45
C ALA A 10 6.30 8.85 -4.71
N ASP A 11 5.07 8.64 -5.21
CA ASP A 11 3.87 9.06 -4.50
C ASP A 11 3.68 8.32 -3.17
N PHE A 12 3.87 6.99 -3.19
CA PHE A 12 3.79 6.19 -1.97
C PHE A 12 4.89 6.58 -0.98
N ASP A 13 6.11 6.84 -1.44
CA ASP A 13 7.22 7.28 -0.58
C ASP A 13 6.91 8.62 0.09
N ARG A 14 6.30 9.58 -0.64
CA ARG A 14 5.83 10.86 -0.07
C ARG A 14 4.72 10.65 0.95
N TYR A 15 3.73 9.82 0.61
CA TYR A 15 2.64 9.48 1.52
C TYR A 15 3.16 8.80 2.79
N PHE A 16 4.10 7.87 2.66
CA PHE A 16 4.55 7.02 3.75
C PHE A 16 5.57 7.73 4.65
N GLY A 17 6.55 8.44 4.08
CA GLY A 17 7.60 9.13 4.83
C GLY A 17 8.71 8.21 5.34
N ASN A 18 9.29 8.53 6.49
CA ASN A 18 10.44 7.81 7.05
C ASN A 18 10.04 6.45 7.64
N GLN A 19 10.60 5.36 7.11
CA GLN A 19 10.36 3.98 7.55
C GLN A 19 10.90 3.60 8.92
N SER A 20 11.78 4.41 9.50
CA SER A 20 12.27 4.21 10.87
C SER A 20 11.33 4.81 11.93
N VAL A 21 10.27 5.52 11.52
CA VAL A 21 9.32 6.19 12.43
C VAL A 21 8.07 5.33 12.60
N LEU A 22 7.82 4.83 13.81
CA LEU A 22 6.65 3.99 14.13
C LEU A 22 5.32 4.65 13.75
N ALA A 23 5.17 5.96 14.00
CA ALA A 23 3.93 6.69 13.69
C ALA A 23 3.54 6.62 12.21
N ASN A 24 4.50 6.54 11.28
CA ASN A 24 4.20 6.37 9.86
C ASN A 24 3.60 4.99 9.55
N TRP A 25 4.05 3.95 10.25
CA TRP A 25 3.48 2.61 10.13
C TRP A 25 2.10 2.52 10.76
N GLN A 26 1.89 3.16 11.92
CA GLN A 26 0.59 3.21 12.57
C GLN A 26 -0.43 3.98 11.72
N ARG A 27 -0.04 5.12 11.13
CA ARG A 27 -0.87 5.85 10.15
C ARG A 27 -1.28 4.95 9.00
N LEU A 28 -0.33 4.24 8.39
CA LEU A 28 -0.65 3.30 7.32
C LEU A 28 -1.64 2.22 7.79
N CYS A 29 -1.47 1.66 8.99
CA CYS A 29 -2.40 0.67 9.54
C CYS A 29 -3.80 1.24 9.72
N HIS A 30 -3.91 2.49 10.21
CA HIS A 30 -5.17 3.20 10.35
C HIS A 30 -5.84 3.45 9.00
N ASP A 31 -5.09 3.95 8.02
CA ASP A 31 -5.62 4.28 6.69
C ASP A 31 -6.19 3.05 5.98
N VAL A 32 -5.59 1.87 6.20
CA VAL A 32 -6.10 0.59 5.69
C VAL A 32 -7.03 -0.14 6.66
N ARG A 33 -7.57 0.58 7.66
CA ARG A 33 -8.62 0.14 8.59
C ARG A 33 -8.27 -1.14 9.36
N ILE A 34 -7.01 -1.30 9.76
CA ILE A 34 -6.63 -2.35 10.72
C ILE A 34 -7.20 -1.97 12.08
N GLU A 35 -8.06 -2.83 12.62
CA GLU A 35 -8.60 -2.67 13.98
C GLU A 35 -7.47 -2.70 15.01
N GLY A 36 -7.51 -1.78 15.98
CA GLY A 36 -6.49 -1.69 17.03
C GLY A 36 -5.12 -1.19 16.55
N ALA A 37 -5.04 -0.50 15.41
CA ALA A 37 -3.78 0.06 14.88
C ALA A 37 -2.99 0.88 15.93
N ASP A 38 -3.67 1.66 16.77
CA ASP A 38 -3.04 2.46 17.84
C ASP A 38 -2.39 1.61 18.94
N GLY A 39 -2.84 0.36 19.08
CA GLY A 39 -2.26 -0.63 19.99
C GLY A 39 -0.96 -1.25 19.48
N LEU A 40 -0.61 -1.07 18.20
CA LEU A 40 0.60 -1.64 17.61
C LEU A 40 1.84 -0.85 18.04
N ARG A 41 2.56 -1.37 19.03
CA ARG A 41 3.72 -0.69 19.66
C ARG A 41 5.07 -0.90 18.94
N SER A 42 5.10 -1.56 17.78
CA SER A 42 6.34 -1.77 17.03
C SER A 42 6.13 -1.83 15.52
N ILE A 43 7.19 -1.49 14.77
CA ILE A 43 7.23 -1.58 13.31
C ILE A 43 6.98 -3.02 12.85
N ARG A 44 7.50 -4.00 13.60
CA ARG A 44 7.29 -5.42 13.32
C ARG A 44 5.80 -5.79 13.41
N ALA A 45 5.10 -5.35 14.47
CA ALA A 45 3.68 -5.61 14.63
C ALA A 45 2.84 -4.97 13.52
N CYS A 46 3.18 -3.73 13.12
CA CYS A 46 2.54 -3.07 11.97
C CYS A 46 2.71 -3.88 10.68
N ARG A 47 3.94 -4.31 10.37
CA ARG A 47 4.23 -5.11 9.17
C ARG A 47 3.47 -6.43 9.13
N GLU A 48 3.34 -7.10 10.27
CA GLU A 48 2.58 -8.34 10.38
C GLU A 48 1.09 -8.11 10.13
N ALA A 49 0.50 -7.06 10.73
CA ALA A 49 -0.89 -6.70 10.49
C ALA A 49 -1.14 -6.34 9.01
N LEU A 50 -0.26 -5.52 8.42
CA LEU A 50 -0.35 -5.09 7.02
C LEU A 50 -0.27 -6.26 6.03
N SER A 51 0.43 -7.34 6.37
CA SER A 51 0.55 -8.52 5.49
C SER A 51 -0.77 -9.22 5.21
N LYS A 52 -1.80 -8.95 6.02
CA LYS A 52 -3.16 -9.52 5.89
C LYS A 52 -4.09 -8.61 5.09
N VAL A 53 -3.64 -7.40 4.74
CA VAL A 53 -4.44 -6.39 4.03
C VAL A 53 -4.32 -6.61 2.52
N HIS A 54 -5.45 -6.60 1.83
CA HIS A 54 -5.49 -6.59 0.37
C HIS A 54 -5.89 -5.21 -0.11
N VAL A 55 -4.92 -4.42 -0.56
CA VAL A 55 -5.13 -3.07 -1.10
C VAL A 55 -4.24 -2.86 -2.31
N ASN A 56 -4.68 -2.08 -3.29
CA ASN A 56 -3.81 -1.64 -4.36
C ASN A 56 -3.17 -0.29 -3.98
N ILE A 57 -1.87 -0.12 -4.22
CA ILE A 57 -1.12 1.08 -3.81
C ILE A 57 -1.66 2.34 -4.49
N TYR A 58 -2.18 2.24 -5.72
CA TYR A 58 -2.86 3.36 -6.38
C TYR A 58 -4.11 3.78 -5.60
N GLU A 59 -4.93 2.84 -5.16
CA GLU A 59 -6.14 3.14 -4.37
C GLU A 59 -5.78 3.82 -3.05
N LEU A 60 -4.71 3.36 -2.38
CA LEU A 60 -4.25 3.97 -1.14
C LEU A 60 -3.80 5.42 -1.32
N VAL A 61 -2.94 5.67 -2.31
CA VAL A 61 -2.45 7.02 -2.58
C VAL A 61 -3.58 7.93 -3.07
N ASP A 62 -4.44 7.45 -3.97
CA ASP A 62 -5.59 8.21 -4.49
C ASP A 62 -6.54 8.60 -3.37
N ALA A 63 -6.88 7.64 -2.49
CA ALA A 63 -7.76 7.87 -1.36
C ALA A 63 -7.18 8.90 -0.38
N ASN A 64 -5.88 8.80 -0.07
CA ASN A 64 -5.20 9.77 0.78
C ASN A 64 -5.20 11.19 0.18
N LEU A 65 -4.93 11.32 -1.12
CA LEU A 65 -4.94 12.62 -1.80
C LEU A 65 -6.34 13.23 -1.86
N ALA A 66 -7.38 12.41 -2.01
CA ALA A 66 -8.77 12.84 -2.07
C ALA A 66 -9.40 13.06 -0.68
N GLY A 67 -8.74 12.66 0.41
CA GLY A 67 -9.33 12.67 1.75
C GLY A 67 -10.50 11.70 1.89
N THR A 68 -10.52 10.62 1.10
CA THR A 68 -11.61 9.63 1.08
C THR A 68 -11.17 8.30 1.69
N PRO A 69 -12.09 7.46 2.16
CA PRO A 69 -11.74 6.13 2.66
C PRO A 69 -11.14 5.24 1.56
N VAL A 70 -10.03 4.54 1.86
CA VAL A 70 -9.40 3.61 0.89
C VAL A 70 -10.30 2.42 0.57
N ARG A 71 -10.25 1.95 -0.69
CA ARG A 71 -10.84 0.68 -1.12
C ARG A 71 -9.96 -0.49 -0.69
N LEU A 72 -10.52 -1.38 0.13
CA LEU A 72 -9.92 -2.66 0.48
C LEU A 72 -10.61 -3.79 -0.30
N PHE A 73 -9.86 -4.85 -0.57
CA PHE A 73 -10.36 -6.05 -1.22
C PHE A 73 -10.55 -7.14 -0.18
N ALA A 74 -11.60 -7.94 -0.31
CA ALA A 74 -11.87 -9.01 0.65
C ALA A 74 -10.83 -10.13 0.53
N THR A 75 -10.35 -10.38 -0.69
CA THR A 75 -9.42 -11.47 -0.96
C THR A 75 -8.26 -11.05 -1.85
N ARG A 76 -7.15 -11.76 -1.72
CA ARG A 76 -6.01 -11.71 -2.64
C ARG A 76 -6.43 -11.86 -4.10
N ALA A 77 -7.37 -12.76 -4.39
CA ALA A 77 -7.82 -13.02 -5.76
C ALA A 77 -8.58 -11.81 -6.35
N GLU A 78 -9.40 -11.15 -5.53
CA GLU A 78 -10.11 -9.93 -5.93
C GLU A 78 -9.14 -8.78 -6.23
N LEU A 79 -8.15 -8.56 -5.36
CA LEU A 79 -7.09 -7.57 -5.58
C LEU A 79 -6.35 -7.83 -6.90
N ILE A 80 -6.00 -9.08 -7.20
CA ILE A 80 -5.31 -9.44 -8.46
C ILE A 80 -6.20 -9.16 -9.67
N ARG A 81 -7.45 -9.64 -9.68
CA ARG A 81 -8.39 -9.41 -10.79
C ARG A 81 -8.60 -7.91 -11.06
N TRP A 82 -8.76 -7.13 -9.99
CA TRP A 82 -8.91 -5.68 -10.10
C TRP A 82 -7.64 -5.03 -10.66
N THR A 83 -6.46 -5.40 -10.11
CA THR A 83 -5.17 -4.84 -10.56
C THR A 83 -4.93 -5.08 -12.05
N VAL A 84 -5.22 -6.31 -12.52
CA VAL A 84 -5.04 -6.68 -13.93
C VAL A 84 -6.01 -5.94 -14.84
N SER A 85 -7.30 -5.90 -14.49
CA SER A 85 -8.32 -5.21 -15.30
C SER A 85 -8.07 -3.71 -15.41
N HIS A 86 -7.55 -3.07 -14.36
CA HIS A 86 -7.27 -1.62 -14.34
C HIS A 86 -5.85 -1.27 -14.80
N LYS A 87 -5.00 -2.27 -15.08
CA LYS A 87 -3.58 -2.10 -15.43
C LYS A 87 -2.78 -1.26 -14.40
N ARG A 88 -3.17 -1.31 -13.12
CA ARG A 88 -2.59 -0.53 -12.01
C ARG A 88 -1.51 -1.32 -11.27
N TYR A 89 -0.44 -1.66 -11.98
CA TYR A 89 0.68 -2.44 -11.45
C TYR A 89 1.68 -1.56 -10.69
N PHE A 90 2.14 -2.04 -9.54
CA PHE A 90 3.30 -1.45 -8.88
C PHE A 90 4.59 -1.84 -9.63
N PRO A 91 5.53 -0.90 -9.87
CA PRO A 91 6.74 -1.19 -10.63
C PRO A 91 7.58 -2.32 -10.02
N LEU A 92 7.90 -3.35 -10.80
CA LEU A 92 8.62 -4.55 -10.32
C LEU A 92 10.00 -4.21 -9.76
N LYS A 93 10.72 -3.25 -10.36
CA LYS A 93 12.02 -2.79 -9.87
C LYS A 93 11.91 -2.26 -8.43
N LYS A 94 10.94 -1.37 -8.20
CA LYS A 94 10.64 -0.80 -6.88
C LYS A 94 10.13 -1.85 -5.88
N ALA A 95 9.32 -2.80 -6.33
CA ALA A 95 8.90 -3.93 -5.51
C ALA A 95 10.07 -4.76 -4.96
N LYS A 96 11.13 -4.93 -5.76
CA LYS A 96 12.34 -5.68 -5.38
C LYS A 96 13.27 -4.91 -4.44
N GLU A 97 13.29 -3.58 -4.52
CA GLU A 97 14.04 -2.71 -3.59
C GLU A 97 13.52 -2.83 -2.14
N GLY A 98 12.26 -3.21 -1.96
CA GLY A 98 11.69 -3.52 -0.64
C GLY A 98 11.07 -2.31 0.04
N GLY A 99 11.49 -2.02 1.28
CA GLY A 99 10.93 -0.91 2.06
C GLY A 99 9.49 -1.13 2.55
N PRO A 100 8.77 -0.05 2.90
CA PRO A 100 7.44 -0.14 3.53
C PRO A 100 6.38 -0.78 2.65
N VAL A 101 6.46 -0.53 1.35
CA VAL A 101 5.51 -1.07 0.37
C VAL A 101 5.45 -2.60 0.39
N ARG A 102 6.55 -3.27 0.78
CA ARG A 102 6.64 -4.73 0.83
C ARG A 102 5.55 -5.37 1.69
N GLY A 103 5.06 -4.69 2.72
CA GLY A 103 3.96 -5.19 3.55
C GLY A 103 2.63 -5.38 2.81
N LEU A 104 2.45 -4.67 1.69
CA LEU A 104 1.20 -4.63 0.92
C LEU A 104 1.27 -5.37 -0.42
N LEU A 105 2.48 -5.81 -0.82
CA LEU A 105 2.68 -6.37 -2.16
C LEU A 105 2.16 -7.80 -2.27
N VAL A 106 1.30 -8.01 -3.26
CA VAL A 106 0.85 -9.33 -3.69
C VAL A 106 1.51 -9.69 -5.02
N LYS A 107 2.16 -10.86 -5.08
CA LYS A 107 2.69 -11.39 -6.33
C LYS A 107 1.55 -11.80 -7.26
N ILE A 108 1.42 -11.17 -8.42
CA ILE A 108 0.59 -11.70 -9.49
C ILE A 108 1.39 -12.86 -10.07
N ARG A 109 0.90 -14.10 -9.92
CA ARG A 109 1.54 -15.25 -10.58
C ARG A 109 1.40 -15.02 -12.08
N GLY A 110 2.53 -15.02 -12.78
CA GLY A 110 2.56 -15.07 -14.24
C GLY A 110 2.14 -16.45 -14.74
#